data_AF-A0A2W5WKI8-F1
#
_entry.id   AF-A0A2W5WKI8-F1
#
_cell.length_a   1.000
_cell.length_b   1.000
_cell.length_c   1.000
_cell.angle_alpha   90.00
_cell.angle_beta   90.00
_cell.angle_gamma   90.00
#
_symmetry.space_group_name_H-M   'P 1'
#
loop_
_entity.id
_entity.type
_entity.pdbx_description
1 polymer ?
#
loop_
_entity_poly.entity_id
_entity_poly.type
_entity_poly.pdbx_seq_one_letter_code
_entity_poly.pdbx_strand_id
1 'polypeptide(L)' 'MKVLEGVNSGLLNKQIAFDLGIAEATVKAHMTALMRKLNVHNRTQAAIAAQALVHGSRAASR' A
#
# COMPACT_ATOMS: atom_id res chain seq x y z
N MET A 1 2.96 -2.08 8.04
CA MET A 1 2.98 -2.05 6.57
C MET A 1 1.84 -2.84 5.90
N LYS A 2 0.81 -3.31 6.63
CA LYS A 2 -0.23 -4.20 6.05
C LYS A 2 -1.13 -3.56 4.96
N VAL A 3 -1.43 -2.26 5.05
CA VAL A 3 -2.19 -1.55 4.01
C VAL A 3 -1.38 -1.47 2.70
N LEU A 4 -0.06 -1.27 2.79
CA LEU A 4 0.80 -1.21 1.61
C LEU A 4 0.84 -2.55 0.87
N GLU A 5 0.97 -3.63 1.63
CA GLU A 5 0.97 -5.01 1.12
C GLU A 5 -0.34 -5.32 0.40
N GLY A 6 -1.49 -4.97 1.00
CA GLY A 6 -2.78 -5.15 0.34
C GLY A 6 -2.91 -4.34 -0.95
N VAL A 7 -2.39 -3.11 -0.98
CA VAL A 7 -2.36 -2.27 -2.20
C VAL A 7 -1.47 -2.87 -3.27
N ASN A 8 -0.29 -3.36 -2.89
CA ASN A 8 0.65 -4.06 -3.77
C ASN A 8 0.03 -5.33 -4.38
N SER A 9 -0.78 -6.05 -3.61
CA SER A 9 -1.53 -7.23 -4.07
C SER A 9 -2.83 -6.89 -4.81
N GLY A 10 -3.12 -5.61 -5.07
CA GLY A 10 -4.30 -5.19 -5.83
C GLY A 10 -5.62 -5.19 -5.04
N LEU A 11 -5.60 -5.42 -3.72
CA LEU A 11 -6.80 -5.51 -2.88
C LEU A 11 -7.50 -4.18 -2.69
N LEU A 12 -8.82 -4.14 -2.81
CA LEU A 12 -9.62 -2.94 -2.56
C LEU A 12 -9.55 -2.51 -1.09
N ASN A 13 -9.75 -1.21 -0.81
CA ASN A 13 -9.75 -0.70 0.57
C ASN A 13 -10.76 -1.43 1.46
N LYS A 14 -11.90 -1.85 0.93
CA LYS A 14 -12.91 -2.65 1.65
C LYS A 14 -12.39 -4.05 2.02
N GLN A 15 -11.64 -4.69 1.14
CA GLN A 15 -11.04 -6.01 1.40
C GLN A 15 -9.94 -5.88 2.45
N ILE A 16 -9.05 -4.88 2.31
CA ILE A 16 -8.02 -4.58 3.30
C ILE A 16 -8.65 -4.27 4.68
N ALA A 17 -9.74 -3.50 4.70
CA ALA A 17 -10.47 -3.18 5.93
C ALA A 17 -11.02 -4.43 6.60
N PHE A 18 -11.62 -5.33 5.81
CA PHE A 18 -12.13 -6.62 6.27
C PHE A 18 -11.00 -7.51 6.82
N ASP A 19 -9.91 -7.68 6.07
CA ASP A 19 -8.76 -8.52 6.46
C ASP A 19 -8.06 -8.01 7.72
N LEU A 20 -8.08 -6.69 7.95
CA LEU A 20 -7.46 -6.05 9.11
C LEU A 20 -8.43 -5.85 10.28
N GLY A 21 -9.73 -6.13 10.11
CA GLY A 21 -10.74 -5.89 11.14
C GLY A 21 -10.89 -4.40 11.51
N ILE A 22 -10.69 -3.49 10.56
CA ILE A 22 -10.78 -2.03 10.78
C ILE A 22 -11.80 -1.39 9.84
N ALA A 23 -12.16 -0.14 10.10
CA ALA A 23 -13.04 0.61 9.21
C ALA A 23 -12.34 0.97 7.88
N GLU A 24 -13.10 0.99 6.78
CA GLU A 24 -12.60 1.41 5.47
C GLU A 24 -12.06 2.87 5.49
N ALA A 25 -12.68 3.74 6.30
CA ALA A 25 -12.20 5.10 6.50
C ALA A 25 -10.78 5.14 7.09
N THR A 26 -10.44 4.21 7.99
CA THR A 26 -9.10 4.06 8.56
C THR A 26 -8.10 3.64 7.48
N VAL A 27 -8.48 2.72 6.59
CA VAL A 27 -7.66 2.35 5.42
C VAL A 27 -7.42 3.56 4.51
N LYS A 28 -8.44 4.38 4.25
CA LYS A 28 -8.30 5.61 3.45
C LYS A 28 -7.33 6.60 4.09
N ALA A 29 -7.41 6.81 5.40
CA ALA A 29 -6.48 7.68 6.12
C ALA A 29 -5.03 7.19 6.03
N HIS A 30 -4.82 5.88 6.19
CA HIS A 30 -3.52 5.26 5.96
C HIS A 30 -3.06 5.46 4.51
N MET A 31 -3.95 5.30 3.54
CA MET A 31 -3.63 5.46 2.13
C MET A 31 -3.16 6.87 1.79
N THR A 32 -3.82 7.90 2.33
CA THR A 32 -3.39 9.30 2.21
C THR A 32 -2.00 9.53 2.81
N ALA A 33 -1.76 9.02 4.02
CA ALA A 33 -0.46 9.14 4.66
C ALA A 33 0.64 8.43 3.86
N LEU A 34 0.32 7.30 3.24
CA LEU A 34 1.23 6.49 2.47
C LEU A 34 1.57 7.16 1.13
N MET A 35 0.57 7.68 0.42
CA MET A 35 0.77 8.45 -0.80
C MET A 35 1.66 9.68 -0.56
N ARG A 36 1.45 10.40 0.56
CA ARG A 36 2.33 11.51 0.97
C ARG A 36 3.77 11.06 1.24
N LYS A 37 3.97 9.92 1.91
CA LYS A 37 5.30 9.38 2.19
C LYS A 37 6.03 8.91 0.93
N LEU A 38 5.30 8.38 -0.05
CA LEU A 38 5.86 7.90 -1.31
C LEU A 38 5.95 8.99 -2.38
N ASN A 39 5.50 10.21 -2.09
CA ASN A 39 5.40 11.32 -3.04
C ASN A 39 4.61 10.96 -4.32
N VAL A 40 3.47 10.28 -4.14
CA VAL A 40 2.56 9.88 -5.23
C VAL A 40 1.16 10.43 -4.98
N HIS A 41 0.35 10.49 -6.04
CA HIS A 41 -0.92 11.20 -6.03
C HIS A 41 -2.14 10.29 -6.19
N ASN A 42 -1.93 9.03 -6.59
CA ASN A 42 -3.02 8.08 -6.74
C ASN A 42 -2.62 6.67 -6.33
N ARG A 43 -3.64 5.82 -6.16
CA ARG A 43 -3.48 4.43 -5.74
C ARG A 43 -2.64 3.60 -6.70
N THR A 44 -2.77 3.82 -8.02
CA THR A 44 -2.00 3.09 -9.03
C THR A 44 -0.51 3.39 -8.88
N GLN A 45 -0.15 4.66 -8.74
CA GLN A 45 1.23 5.08 -8.46
C GLN A 45 1.72 4.51 -7.13
N ALA A 46 0.89 4.49 -6.09
CA ALA A 46 1.24 3.87 -4.81
C ALA A 46 1.50 2.37 -4.93
N ALA A 47 0.71 1.64 -5.73
CA ALA A 47 0.91 0.22 -6.00
C ALA A 47 2.22 -0.04 -6.77
N ILE A 48 2.51 0.77 -7.79
CA ILE A 48 3.77 0.68 -8.55
C ILE A 48 4.98 0.97 -7.64
N ALA A 49 4.90 2.02 -6.83
CA ALA A 49 5.95 2.38 -5.88
C ALA A 49 6.14 1.28 -4.81
N ALA A 50 5.06 0.66 -4.33
CA ALA A 50 5.12 -0.48 -3.42
C ALA A 50 5.87 -1.67 -4.05
N GLN A 51 5.59 -1.98 -5.32
CA GLN A 51 6.31 -3.03 -6.05
C GLN A 51 7.81 -2.70 -6.14
N ALA A 52 8.17 -1.47 -6.47
CA ALA A 52 9.58 -1.07 -6.54
C ALA A 52 10.33 -1.25 -5.21
N LEU A 53 9.69 -0.96 -4.07
CA LEU A 53 10.28 -1.13 -2.74
C LEU A 53 10.50 -2.62 -2.37
N VAL A 54 9.56 -3.49 -2.76
CA VAL A 54 9.65 -4.94 -2.53
C VAL A 54 10.73 -5.59 -3.39
N HIS A 55 10.86 -5.18 -4.66
CA HIS A 55 11.86 -5.73 -5.57
C HIS A 55 13.26 -5.14 -5.34
N GLY A 56 13.37 -3.87 -4.95
CA GLY A 56 14.63 -3.24 -4.56
C GLY A 56 15.28 -3.89 -3.33
N SER A 57 14.47 -4.41 -2.40
CA SER A 57 14.97 -5.15 -1.23
C SER A 57 15.48 -6.56 -1.57
N ARG A 58 14.99 -7.19 -2.67
CA ARG A 58 15.47 -8.51 -3.13
C ARG A 58 16.76 -8.42 -3.96
N ALA A 59 17.02 -7.30 -4.61
CA ALA A 59 18.26 -7.07 -5.37
C ALA A 59 19.48 -6.88 -4.45
N ALA A 60 19.29 -6.34 -3.23
CA ALA A 60 20.35 -6.14 -2.25
C ALA A 60 20.76 -7.43 -1.49
N SER A 61 20.15 -8.57 -1.79
CA SER A 61 20.46 -9.89 -1.20
C SER A 61 21.23 -10.81 -2.16
N ARG A 62 21.90 -10.25 -3.18
CA ARG A 62 22.78 -10.98 -4.11
C ARG A 62 24.16 -10.35 -4.16
#